data_AF-A0A0Q8CRA3-F1
#
_entry.id   AF-A0A0Q8CRA3-F1
#
_cell.length_a   1.000
_cell.length_b   1.000
_cell.length_c   1.000
_cell.angle_alpha   90.00
_cell.angle_beta   90.00
_cell.angle_gamma   90.00
#
_symmetry.space_group_name_H-M   'P 1'
#
loop_
_entity.id
_entity.type
_entity.pdbx_description
1 polymer ?
#
loop_
_entity_poly.entity_id
_entity_poly.type
_entity_poly.pdbx_seq_one_letter_code
_entity_poly.pdbx_strand_id
1 'polypeptide(L)'
;MGAETATPASVWETACAVDDLEPSWGEAALLRARQIALFLVSGEEIYAVAHRDPHTDAPVMARGIVGSRGERPTVASPLHKEVYDLATGECFTNPELVLQTFRTRVVRGMIEVELPL
;
A
#
# COMPACT_ATOMS: atom_id res chain seq x y z
N MET A 1 12.75 31.64 -10.45
CA MET A 1 12.27 31.42 -9.06
C MET A 1 11.90 29.95 -8.94
N GLY A 2 12.83 29.13 -8.47
CA GLY A 2 12.57 27.71 -8.23
C GLY A 2 11.74 27.57 -6.96
N ALA A 3 10.59 26.93 -7.04
CA ALA A 3 9.86 26.52 -5.85
C ALA A 3 10.63 25.34 -5.24
N GLU A 4 11.29 25.57 -4.11
CA GLU A 4 11.81 24.51 -3.28
C GLU A 4 10.59 23.83 -2.61
N THR A 5 10.14 22.74 -3.20
CA THR A 5 9.07 21.91 -2.63
C THR A 5 9.60 21.34 -1.32
N ALA A 6 9.25 21.97 -0.19
CA ALA A 6 9.56 21.45 1.13
C ALA A 6 9.02 20.02 1.21
N THR A 7 9.91 19.04 1.33
CA THR A 7 9.50 17.64 1.55
C THR A 7 8.78 17.61 2.89
N PRO A 8 7.50 17.20 2.93
CA PRO A 8 6.79 17.06 4.20
C PRO A 8 7.61 16.12 5.07
N ALA A 9 7.79 16.51 6.33
CA ALA A 9 8.57 15.70 7.25
C ALA A 9 7.94 14.29 7.34
N SER A 10 8.74 13.25 7.22
CA SER A 10 8.30 11.86 7.24
C SER A 10 9.08 11.06 8.29
N VAL A 11 8.51 9.95 8.74
CA VAL A 11 9.18 8.97 9.61
C VAL A 11 9.08 7.58 9.01
N TRP A 12 10.11 6.78 9.25
CA TRP A 12 10.05 5.34 9.00
C TRP A 12 9.55 4.64 10.25
N GLU A 13 8.51 3.83 10.12
CA GLU A 13 7.94 3.03 11.20
C GLU A 13 8.01 1.55 10.86
N THR A 14 8.52 0.74 11.78
CA THR A 14 8.60 -0.71 11.61
C THR A 14 7.21 -1.33 11.72
N ALA A 15 6.84 -2.16 10.74
CA ALA A 15 5.55 -2.83 10.70
C ALA A 15 5.61 -4.28 11.20
N CYS A 16 6.30 -5.16 10.46
CA CYS A 16 6.44 -6.60 10.76
C CYS A 16 7.71 -7.16 10.11
N ALA A 17 8.05 -8.43 10.35
CA ALA A 17 9.08 -9.11 9.59
C ALA A 17 8.57 -9.44 8.17
N VAL A 18 9.48 -9.60 7.20
CA VAL A 18 9.11 -10.04 5.86
C VAL A 18 8.46 -11.43 5.89
N ASP A 19 8.96 -12.31 6.75
CA ASP A 19 8.46 -13.68 6.90
C ASP A 19 7.07 -13.78 7.54
N ASP A 20 6.54 -12.66 8.08
CA ASP A 20 5.16 -12.59 8.58
C ASP A 20 4.15 -12.36 7.44
N LEU A 21 4.61 -12.02 6.22
CA LEU A 21 3.75 -11.84 5.06
C LEU A 21 3.70 -13.10 4.20
N GLU A 22 2.50 -13.59 3.94
CA GLU A 22 2.27 -14.63 2.95
C GLU A 22 2.24 -14.01 1.53
N PRO A 23 2.93 -14.59 0.53
CA PRO A 23 2.91 -14.08 -0.83
C PRO A 23 1.49 -13.94 -1.41
N SER A 24 1.22 -12.80 -2.06
CA SER A 24 -0.06 -12.44 -2.66
C SER A 24 -1.24 -12.35 -1.69
N TRP A 25 -0.97 -12.30 -0.38
CA TRP A 25 -1.95 -12.07 0.66
C TRP A 25 -1.71 -10.70 1.31
N GLY A 26 -2.79 -9.98 1.63
CA GLY A 26 -2.70 -8.68 2.27
C GLY A 26 -2.83 -8.78 3.77
N GLU A 27 -1.96 -8.10 4.51
CA GLU A 27 -2.03 -7.98 5.96
C GLU A 27 -2.26 -6.54 6.40
N ALA A 28 -3.05 -6.35 7.46
CA ALA A 28 -3.36 -5.02 8.00
C ALA A 28 -2.44 -4.70 9.19
N ALA A 29 -1.76 -3.56 9.11
CA ALA A 29 -0.91 -3.03 10.18
C ALA A 29 -1.46 -1.70 10.70
N LEU A 30 -1.32 -1.46 12.01
CA LEU A 30 -1.63 -0.18 12.64
C LEU A 30 -0.32 0.53 13.01
N LEU A 31 0.04 1.56 12.26
CA LEU A 31 1.28 2.33 12.42
C LEU A 31 0.93 3.78 12.72
N ARG A 32 1.36 4.32 13.87
CA ARG A 32 1.01 5.69 14.32
C ARG A 32 -0.47 6.06 14.13
N ALA A 33 -1.37 5.16 14.53
CA ALA A 33 -2.82 5.29 14.39
C ALA A 33 -3.35 5.33 12.94
N ARG A 34 -2.54 4.96 11.95
CA ARG A 34 -2.92 4.79 10.55
C ARG A 34 -3.01 3.30 10.22
N GLN A 35 -4.07 2.92 9.51
CA GLN A 35 -4.27 1.55 9.06
C GLN A 35 -3.68 1.38 7.66
N ILE A 36 -2.71 0.48 7.54
CA ILE A 36 -1.93 0.23 6.34
C ILE A 36 -2.18 -1.22 5.91
N ALA A 37 -2.43 -1.44 4.63
CA ALA A 37 -2.43 -2.76 4.03
C ALA A 37 -1.05 -3.03 3.41
N LEU A 38 -0.41 -4.11 3.83
CA LEU A 38 0.88 -4.57 3.34
C LEU A 38 0.68 -5.78 2.43
N PHE A 39 1.43 -5.83 1.34
CA PHE A 39 1.39 -6.93 0.38
C PHE A 39 2.81 -7.36 0.04
N LEU A 40 3.07 -8.67 0.10
CA LEU A 40 4.25 -9.28 -0.50
C LEU A 40 3.83 -9.84 -1.86
N VAL A 41 4.16 -9.13 -2.94
CA VAL A 41 3.90 -9.56 -4.31
C VAL A 41 5.11 -10.33 -4.81
N SER A 42 4.88 -11.35 -5.66
CA SER A 42 5.91 -12.16 -6.33
C SER A 42 6.95 -12.85 -5.42
N GLY A 43 6.80 -12.74 -4.09
CA GLY A 43 7.73 -13.26 -3.08
C GLY A 43 8.90 -12.32 -2.75
N GLU A 44 9.00 -11.17 -3.42
CA GLU A 44 10.16 -10.27 -3.28
C GLU A 44 9.76 -8.80 -3.12
N GLU A 45 8.62 -8.40 -3.69
CA GLU A 45 8.22 -7.00 -3.76
C GLU A 45 7.22 -6.65 -2.67
N ILE A 46 7.52 -5.64 -1.86
CA ILE A 46 6.66 -5.23 -0.75
C ILE A 46 6.00 -3.90 -1.04
N TYR A 47 4.67 -3.89 -1.03
CA TYR A 47 3.86 -2.71 -1.26
C TYR A 47 3.06 -2.36 0.00
N ALA A 48 2.94 -1.07 0.28
CA ALA A 48 2.14 -0.54 1.37
C ALA A 48 1.14 0.48 0.83
N VAL A 49 -0.12 0.32 1.19
CA VAL A 49 -1.23 1.19 0.78
C VAL A 49 -2.15 1.48 1.96
N ALA A 50 -3.02 2.49 1.83
CA ALA A 50 -4.04 2.72 2.85
C ALA A 50 -4.96 1.49 2.95
N HIS A 51 -5.24 1.07 4.18
CA HIS A 51 -6.19 -0.03 4.41
C HIS A 51 -7.64 0.39 4.10
N ARG A 52 -7.89 1.71 4.09
CA ARG A 52 -9.15 2.36 3.74
C ARG A 52 -9.36 2.34 2.23
N ASP A 53 -10.48 1.78 1.80
CA ASP A 53 -10.95 1.80 0.43
C ASP A 53 -11.32 3.25 0.02
N PRO A 54 -10.81 3.77 -1.13
CA PRO A 54 -11.09 5.14 -1.57
C PRO A 54 -12.55 5.40 -1.99
N HIS A 55 -13.29 4.37 -2.37
CA HIS A 55 -14.69 4.49 -2.81
C HIS A 55 -15.63 4.52 -1.60
N THR A 56 -15.44 3.59 -0.66
CA THR A 56 -16.42 3.29 0.40
C THR A 56 -15.99 3.75 1.79
N ASP A 57 -14.74 4.19 1.93
CA ASP A 57 -14.11 4.55 3.20
C ASP A 57 -13.97 3.38 4.19
N ALA A 58 -14.28 2.16 3.75
CA ALA A 58 -14.22 0.96 4.58
C ALA A 58 -12.77 0.47 4.75
N PRO A 59 -12.35 0.01 5.94
CA PRO A 59 -11.03 -0.57 6.17
C PRO A 59 -11.01 -2.03 5.68
N VAL A 60 -10.82 -2.23 4.38
CA VAL A 60 -10.94 -3.55 3.74
C VAL A 60 -9.83 -3.90 2.76
N MET A 61 -8.93 -2.98 2.40
CA MET A 61 -8.03 -3.19 1.27
C MET A 61 -7.08 -4.39 1.41
N ALA A 62 -6.65 -4.74 2.63
CA ALA A 62 -5.82 -5.93 2.84
C ALA A 62 -6.54 -7.25 2.47
N ARG A 63 -7.88 -7.24 2.38
CA ARG A 63 -8.67 -8.40 1.94
C ARG A 63 -8.87 -8.44 0.42
N GLY A 64 -8.26 -7.52 -0.30
CA GLY A 64 -8.35 -7.44 -1.75
C GLY A 64 -7.63 -8.61 -2.42
N ILE A 65 -8.00 -8.88 -3.67
CA ILE A 65 -7.35 -9.93 -4.47
C ILE A 65 -6.15 -9.30 -5.18
N VAL A 66 -4.94 -9.80 -4.89
CA VAL A 66 -3.73 -9.41 -5.61
C VAL A 66 -3.75 -10.02 -7.01
N GLY A 67 -3.34 -9.24 -8.00
CA GLY A 67 -3.20 -9.68 -9.39
C GLY A 67 -2.20 -8.79 -10.13
N SER A 68 -2.22 -8.84 -11.46
CA SER A 68 -1.38 -7.98 -12.28
C SER A 68 -2.10 -7.48 -13.53
N ARG A 69 -1.64 -6.32 -14.03
CA ARG A 69 -2.01 -5.78 -15.34
C ARG A 69 -0.72 -5.57 -16.15
N GLY A 70 -0.31 -6.61 -16.88
CA GLY A 70 1.05 -6.68 -17.42
C GLY A 70 2.04 -6.80 -16.26
N GLU A 71 3.07 -5.96 -16.26
CA GLU A 71 4.09 -5.90 -15.20
C GLU A 71 3.65 -5.10 -13.96
N ARG A 72 2.44 -4.51 -13.98
CA ARG A 72 1.96 -3.65 -12.89
C ARG A 72 1.25 -4.50 -11.83
N PRO A 73 1.73 -4.56 -10.58
CA PRO A 73 1.06 -5.29 -9.51
C PRO A 73 -0.20 -4.55 -9.07
N THR A 74 -1.27 -5.29 -8.82
CA THR A 74 -2.59 -4.71 -8.54
C THR A 74 -3.27 -5.36 -7.34
N VAL A 75 -4.21 -4.63 -6.75
CA VAL A 75 -5.18 -5.14 -5.79
C VAL A 75 -6.59 -4.76 -6.21
N ALA A 76 -7.49 -5.73 -6.30
CA ALA A 76 -8.92 -5.48 -6.50
C ALA A 76 -9.61 -5.27 -5.15
N SER A 77 -10.33 -4.15 -4.99
CA SER A 77 -11.14 -3.89 -3.78
C SER A 77 -12.11 -5.06 -3.50
N PRO A 78 -12.26 -5.50 -2.24
CA PRO A 78 -13.21 -6.56 -1.90
C PRO A 78 -14.66 -6.22 -2.22
N LEU A 79 -15.03 -4.94 -2.14
CA LEU A 79 -16.43 -4.49 -2.15
C LEU A 79 -16.94 -4.26 -3.57
N HIS A 80 -16.30 -3.34 -4.31
CA HIS A 80 -16.77 -2.91 -5.62
C HIS A 80 -15.85 -3.31 -6.78
N LYS A 81 -14.77 -4.07 -6.48
CA LYS A 81 -13.84 -4.66 -7.46
C LYS A 81 -13.05 -3.65 -8.28
N GLU A 82 -12.96 -2.40 -7.84
CA GLU A 82 -12.02 -1.45 -8.42
C GLU A 82 -10.60 -2.00 -8.33
N VAL A 83 -9.87 -1.90 -9.44
CA VAL A 83 -8.52 -2.44 -9.53
C VAL A 83 -7.54 -1.31 -9.39
N TYR A 84 -6.74 -1.35 -8.32
CA TYR A 84 -5.74 -0.34 -8.02
C TYR A 84 -4.34 -0.89 -8.29
N ASP A 85 -3.48 -0.07 -8.86
CA ASP A 85 -2.06 -0.33 -8.94
C ASP A 85 -1.39 -0.14 -7.56
N LEU A 86 -0.66 -1.16 -7.09
CA LEU A 86 -0.04 -1.16 -5.76
C LEU A 86 1.19 -0.24 -5.65
N ALA A 87 1.85 0.08 -6.76
CA ALA A 87 3.03 0.94 -6.78
C ALA A 87 2.67 2.43 -6.81
N THR A 88 1.61 2.78 -7.52
CA THR A 88 1.24 4.16 -7.87
C THR A 88 -0.08 4.62 -7.24
N GLY A 89 -0.97 3.69 -6.88
CA GLY A 89 -2.30 3.98 -6.37
C GLY A 89 -3.36 4.27 -7.42
N GLU A 90 -2.98 4.31 -8.70
CA GLU A 90 -3.89 4.55 -9.82
C GLU A 90 -5.01 3.51 -9.85
N CYS A 91 -6.26 3.96 -9.96
CA CYS A 91 -7.38 3.07 -10.18
C CYS A 91 -7.62 2.87 -11.68
N PHE A 92 -7.49 1.63 -12.15
CA PHE A 92 -7.67 1.25 -13.54
C PHE A 92 -9.12 1.21 -14.01
N THR A 93 -10.07 1.19 -13.08
CA THR A 93 -11.50 1.07 -13.35
C THR A 93 -12.25 2.39 -13.19
N ASN A 94 -11.78 3.27 -12.31
CA ASN A 94 -12.35 4.60 -12.09
C ASN A 94 -11.22 5.63 -11.85
N PRO A 95 -10.86 6.45 -12.85
CA PRO A 95 -9.77 7.44 -12.75
C PRO A 95 -9.95 8.52 -11.66
N GLU A 96 -11.15 8.69 -11.12
CA GLU A 96 -11.42 9.63 -10.02
C GLU A 96 -10.96 9.10 -8.66
N LEU A 97 -10.75 7.78 -8.54
CA LEU A 97 -10.32 7.13 -7.32
C LEU A 97 -8.81 6.93 -7.32
N VAL A 98 -8.18 7.23 -6.18
CA VAL A 98 -6.74 7.02 -5.97
C VAL A 98 -6.55 6.34 -4.63
N LEU A 99 -5.86 5.20 -4.64
CA LEU A 99 -5.44 4.49 -3.45
C LEU A 99 -4.14 5.10 -2.94
N GLN A 100 -4.13 5.60 -1.70
CA GLN A 100 -2.90 6.15 -1.13
C GLN A 100 -1.84 5.05 -0.98
N THR A 101 -0.65 5.28 -1.53
CA THR A 101 0.52 4.41 -1.38
C THR A 101 1.52 4.99 -0.39
N PHE A 102 2.35 4.12 0.19
CA PHE A 102 3.42 4.47 1.12
C PHE A 102 4.71 3.81 0.68
N ARG A 103 5.83 4.50 0.86
CA ARG A 103 7.14 3.92 0.55
C ARG A 103 7.50 2.87 1.58
N THR A 104 8.08 1.78 1.11
CA THR A 104 8.52 0.65 1.92
C THR A 104 10.02 0.49 1.80
N ARG A 105 10.65 -0.06 2.83
CA ARG A 105 12.02 -0.57 2.78
C ARG A 105 12.17 -1.76 3.72
N VAL A 106 13.14 -2.62 3.45
CA VAL A 106 13.49 -3.73 4.33
C VAL A 106 14.80 -3.43 5.04
N VAL A 107 14.80 -3.42 6.37
CA VAL A 107 15.98 -3.20 7.21
C VAL A 107 16.13 -4.39 8.15
N ARG A 108 17.18 -5.20 7.94
CA ARG A 108 17.46 -6.40 8.77
C ARG A 108 16.28 -7.37 8.84
N GLY A 109 15.60 -7.60 7.72
CA GLY A 109 14.43 -8.48 7.63
C GLY A 109 13.12 -7.87 8.13
N MET A 110 13.13 -6.61 8.59
CA MET A 110 11.94 -5.89 9.03
C MET A 110 11.45 -4.94 7.94
N ILE A 111 10.14 -4.95 7.71
CA ILE A 111 9.46 -4.01 6.82
C ILE A 111 9.28 -2.69 7.57
N GLU A 112 9.75 -1.61 6.97
CA GLU A 112 9.49 -0.25 7.44
C GLU A 112 8.68 0.53 6.40
N VAL A 113 7.73 1.32 6.87
CA VAL A 113 6.83 2.14 6.06
C VAL A 113 7.13 3.61 6.34
N GLU A 114 7.30 4.41 5.28
CA GLU A 114 7.44 5.86 5.37
C GLU A 114 6.07 6.51 5.55
N LEU A 115 5.84 7.14 6.70
CA LEU A 115 4.61 7.84 7.03
C LEU A 115 4.85 9.34 7.09
N PRO A 116 3.93 10.16 6.57
CA PRO A 116 3.99 11.61 6.79
C PRO A 116 3.79 11.92 8.28
N LEU A 117 4.51 12.92 8.79
CA LEU A 117 4.33 13.43 10.16
C LEU A 117 3.00 14.14 10.34
#